data_AF-A0A0M2HGW0-F1
#
_entry.id   AF-A0A0M2HGW0-F1
#
_cell.length_a   1.000
_cell.length_b   1.000
_cell.length_c   1.000
_cell.angle_alpha   90.00
_cell.angle_beta   90.00
_cell.angle_gamma   90.00
#
_symmetry.space_group_name_H-M   'P 1'
#
loop_
_entity.id
_entity.type
_entity.pdbx_description
1 polymer ?
#
loop_
_entity_poly.entity_id
_entity_poly.type
_entity_poly.pdbx_seq_one_letter_code
_entity_poly.pdbx_strand_id
1 'polypeptide(L)'
;MRSTGPLAVLAASALALTLAGCSGGAGGELTYEDSPLNEYLSAAYGGDLSPEEQQKQFDEQQRKQEDLMAECMAKEGFEYKPNLQNGSVVMADDEDAVKWEPDKKDWVEKYGYGIVNNPYNAEGASTPGEEYVDPNQEYLDSLSESERTAFYETAYGVPPEEDELNEDGSYEYNWEDSGCQGWAQHELQGDDPWQSDEFADLREKMTELWSTSQDAPEYKKLNSRWADCMADGGEPGFTAQTEAQQSISDAQNKLYESAYGDGTTEVDPATVEDPSKSPEMKELGEKEIALALVDLGCREKTNYTQESLKIQFALEEKFIKDNKADLEAFKAAAEQSN
;
A
#
# COMPACT_ATOMS: atom_id res chain seq x y z
N MET A 1 40.17 16.30 79.05
CA MET A 1 40.22 17.25 77.90
C MET A 1 40.44 16.39 76.67
N ARG A 2 39.36 16.00 75.96
CA ARG A 2 38.69 16.69 74.83
C ARG A 2 39.52 16.71 73.53
N SER A 3 39.04 15.98 72.51
CA SER A 3 38.80 16.42 71.12
C SER A 3 38.76 15.19 70.19
N THR A 4 37.60 14.66 69.74
CA THR A 4 36.77 15.01 68.55
C THR A 4 37.48 14.87 67.17
N GLY A 5 36.83 14.14 66.23
CA GLY A 5 37.30 13.68 64.90
C GLY A 5 37.50 14.75 63.81
N PRO A 6 37.66 14.39 62.51
CA PRO A 6 36.51 14.06 61.64
C PRO A 6 36.76 13.03 60.49
N LEU A 7 35.69 12.85 59.70
CA LEU A 7 35.42 11.98 58.55
C LEU A 7 36.47 11.93 57.41
N ALA A 8 36.57 10.76 56.76
CA ALA A 8 36.80 10.68 55.31
C ALA A 8 35.93 9.55 54.73
N VAL A 9 34.98 9.96 53.89
CA VAL A 9 34.09 9.12 53.08
C VAL A 9 34.88 8.57 51.89
N LEU A 10 34.87 7.26 51.69
CA LEU A 10 35.21 6.66 50.39
C LEU A 10 34.04 5.81 49.94
N ALA A 11 33.31 6.34 48.97
CA ALA A 11 32.24 5.68 48.25
C ALA A 11 32.84 4.56 47.38
N ALA A 12 32.42 3.32 47.64
CA ALA A 12 32.61 2.21 46.71
C ALA A 12 31.37 2.15 45.82
N SER A 13 31.43 2.80 44.66
CA SER A 13 30.39 2.71 43.63
C SER A 13 30.40 1.31 43.03
N ALA A 14 29.27 0.62 43.16
CA ALA A 14 28.96 -0.63 42.48
C ALA A 14 28.85 -0.38 40.97
N LEU A 15 29.68 -1.06 40.18
CA LEU A 15 29.46 -1.21 38.74
C LEU A 15 28.58 -2.44 38.54
N ALA A 16 27.26 -2.25 38.61
CA ALA A 16 26.32 -3.21 38.06
C ALA A 16 26.37 -3.06 36.54
N LEU A 17 26.95 -4.04 35.85
CA LEU A 17 26.82 -4.22 34.41
C LEU A 17 25.36 -4.59 34.13
N THR A 18 24.51 -3.60 33.91
CA THR A 18 23.20 -3.81 33.29
C THR A 18 23.45 -4.16 31.84
N LEU A 19 23.17 -5.41 31.47
CA LEU A 19 22.94 -5.78 30.08
C LEU A 19 21.79 -4.91 29.57
N ALA A 20 22.12 -3.93 28.72
CA ALA A 20 21.14 -3.25 27.90
C ALA A 20 20.72 -4.23 26.79
N GLY A 21 19.81 -5.14 27.12
CA GLY A 21 18.95 -5.73 26.11
C GLY A 21 17.95 -4.65 25.70
N CYS A 22 17.89 -4.33 24.40
CA CYS A 22 16.80 -3.59 23.80
C CYS A 22 15.50 -4.35 24.06
N SER A 23 14.83 -4.05 25.16
CA SER A 23 13.38 -4.22 25.26
C SER A 23 12.78 -2.97 24.64
N GLY A 24 12.21 -3.11 23.44
CA GLY A 24 11.23 -2.15 22.91
C GLY A 24 10.21 -1.83 24.00
N GLY A 25 9.84 -0.56 24.10
CA GLY A 25 9.07 -0.01 25.20
C GLY A 25 7.80 -0.81 25.48
N ALA A 26 7.73 -1.41 26.67
CA ALA A 26 6.51 -2.01 27.18
C ALA A 26 5.53 -0.90 27.62
N GLY A 27 4.42 -0.74 26.88
CA GLY A 27 3.24 -0.01 27.37
C GLY A 27 2.31 0.64 26.35
N GLY A 28 2.65 0.68 25.06
CA GLY A 28 1.78 1.23 23.99
C GLY A 28 0.97 0.15 23.26
N GLU A 29 -0.10 0.57 22.58
CA GLU A 29 -0.74 -0.24 21.53
C GLU A 29 0.25 -0.40 20.38
N LEU A 30 0.34 -1.62 19.81
CA LEU A 30 1.15 -1.89 18.64
C LEU A 30 0.56 -1.16 17.44
N THR A 31 1.43 -0.63 16.58
CA THR A 31 1.06 -0.06 15.29
C THR A 31 1.81 -0.77 14.16
N TYR A 32 1.44 -0.51 12.90
CA TYR A 32 2.09 -1.16 11.75
C TYR A 32 3.58 -0.80 11.66
N GLU A 33 3.95 0.39 12.13
CA GLU A 33 5.31 0.89 12.20
C GLU A 33 6.21 0.05 13.13
N ASP A 34 5.62 -0.66 14.09
CA ASP A 34 6.33 -1.55 15.02
C ASP A 34 6.74 -2.90 14.38
N SER A 35 6.47 -3.12 13.08
CA SER A 35 6.84 -4.35 12.38
C SER A 35 8.35 -4.61 12.47
N PRO A 36 8.79 -5.79 12.94
CA PRO A 36 10.21 -6.13 12.97
C PRO A 36 10.83 -6.26 11.58
N LEU A 37 10.05 -6.55 10.53
CA LEU A 37 10.55 -6.54 9.15
C LEU A 37 10.89 -5.12 8.66
N ASN A 38 10.22 -4.08 9.18
CA ASN A 38 10.50 -2.70 8.78
C ASN A 38 11.97 -2.32 9.00
N GLU A 39 12.68 -2.88 10.00
CA GLU A 39 14.12 -2.61 10.23
C GLU A 39 15.01 -2.93 9.02
N TYR A 40 14.59 -3.90 8.20
CA TYR A 40 15.34 -4.36 7.02
C TYR A 40 14.82 -3.74 5.73
N LEU A 41 13.51 -3.53 5.64
CA LEU A 41 12.86 -3.00 4.44
C LEU A 41 12.90 -1.48 4.35
N SER A 42 12.93 -0.76 5.48
CA SER A 42 12.97 0.70 5.50
C SER A 42 14.16 1.27 4.74
N ALA A 43 15.29 0.57 4.72
CA ALA A 43 16.49 0.98 3.99
C ALA A 43 16.26 1.10 2.48
N ALA A 44 15.37 0.30 1.89
CA ALA A 44 15.06 0.35 0.46
C ALA A 44 14.02 1.41 0.10
N TYR A 45 13.13 1.74 1.03
CA TYR A 45 12.02 2.68 0.80
C TYR A 45 12.26 4.07 1.44
N GLY A 46 13.49 4.35 1.90
CA GLY A 46 13.82 5.62 2.53
C GLY A 46 13.09 5.85 3.87
N GLY A 47 12.75 4.80 4.62
CA GLY A 47 11.97 4.91 5.85
C GLY A 47 12.65 5.66 6.99
N ASP A 48 13.96 5.91 6.90
CA ASP A 48 14.72 6.77 7.83
C ASP A 48 14.74 8.25 7.40
N LEU A 49 14.22 8.57 6.21
CA LEU A 49 14.17 9.92 5.65
C LEU A 49 12.91 10.65 6.12
N SER A 50 13.05 11.94 6.39
CA SER A 50 11.88 12.81 6.61
C SER A 50 10.99 12.85 5.35
N PRO A 51 9.69 13.19 5.48
CA PRO A 51 8.81 13.35 4.30
C PRO A 51 9.38 14.30 3.24
N GLU A 52 10.11 15.34 3.65
CA GLU A 52 10.80 16.27 2.73
C GLU A 52 11.95 15.60 1.97
N GLU A 53 12.71 14.75 2.64
CA GLU A 53 13.82 13.99 2.04
C GLU A 53 13.30 12.86 1.12
N GLN A 54 12.21 12.18 1.50
CA GLN A 54 11.53 11.20 0.65
C GLN A 54 10.99 11.87 -0.62
N GLN A 55 10.33 13.03 -0.48
CA GLN A 55 9.86 13.80 -1.63
C GLN A 55 11.01 14.19 -2.55
N LYS A 56 12.12 14.67 -1.99
CA LYS A 56 13.29 15.06 -2.77
C LYS A 56 13.89 13.88 -3.52
N GLN A 57 13.96 12.70 -2.90
CA GLN A 57 14.43 11.49 -3.58
C GLN A 57 13.49 11.07 -4.71
N PHE A 58 12.17 11.10 -4.48
CA PHE A 58 11.19 10.80 -5.51
C PHE A 58 11.29 11.77 -6.70
N ASP A 59 11.40 13.07 -6.44
CA ASP A 59 11.57 14.10 -7.47
C ASP A 59 12.87 13.90 -8.28
N GLU A 60 13.95 13.47 -7.61
CA GLU A 60 15.22 13.15 -8.25
C GLU A 60 15.12 11.88 -9.11
N GLN A 61 14.46 10.83 -8.64
CA GLN A 61 14.22 9.61 -9.41
C GLN A 61 13.33 9.87 -10.62
N GLN A 62 12.23 10.61 -10.44
CA GLN A 62 11.34 11.01 -11.53
C GLN A 62 12.10 11.83 -12.58
N ARG A 63 12.94 12.77 -12.15
CA ARG A 63 13.77 13.54 -13.07
C ARG A 63 14.71 12.66 -13.88
N LYS A 64 15.38 11.69 -13.25
CA LYS A 64 16.26 10.75 -13.97
C LYS A 64 15.48 9.91 -14.98
N GLN A 65 14.28 9.44 -14.61
CA GLN A 65 13.42 8.66 -15.51
C GLN A 65 13.02 9.48 -16.74
N GLU A 66 12.57 10.71 -16.50
CA GLU A 66 12.14 11.64 -17.55
C GLU A 66 13.31 12.09 -18.44
N ASP A 67 14.52 12.24 -17.90
CA ASP A 67 15.74 12.53 -18.67
C ASP A 67 16.12 11.34 -19.58
N LEU A 68 16.03 10.10 -19.08
CA LEU A 68 16.23 8.89 -19.88
C LEU A 68 15.16 8.75 -20.97
N MET A 69 13.89 8.99 -20.61
CA MET A 69 12.78 9.01 -21.56
C MET A 69 13.03 10.01 -22.70
N ALA A 70 13.46 11.23 -22.36
CA ALA A 70 13.81 12.26 -23.35
C ALA A 70 15.00 11.84 -24.23
N GLU A 71 16.01 11.18 -23.66
CA GLU A 71 17.15 10.65 -24.42
C GLU A 71 16.71 9.58 -25.44
N CYS A 72 15.88 8.63 -25.01
CA CYS A 72 15.36 7.58 -25.90
C CYS A 72 14.51 8.17 -27.02
N MET A 73 13.55 9.04 -26.69
CA MET A 73 12.69 9.68 -27.68
C MET A 73 13.49 10.51 -28.69
N ALA A 74 14.53 11.22 -28.23
CA ALA A 74 15.41 11.97 -29.12
C ALA A 74 16.22 11.07 -30.07
N LYS A 75 16.63 9.86 -29.64
CA LYS A 75 17.29 8.87 -30.51
C LYS A 75 16.35 8.34 -31.58
N GLU A 76 15.08 8.15 -31.25
CA GLU A 76 14.02 7.72 -32.17
C GLU A 76 13.51 8.87 -33.06
N GLY A 77 13.97 10.10 -32.81
CA GLY A 77 13.73 11.27 -33.66
C GLY A 77 12.54 12.13 -33.24
N PHE A 78 11.99 11.90 -32.05
CA PHE A 78 10.91 12.70 -31.48
C PHE A 78 11.44 13.77 -30.53
N GLU A 79 10.77 14.93 -30.48
CA GLU A 79 10.98 15.91 -29.42
C GLU A 79 10.16 15.49 -28.19
N TYR A 80 10.83 15.21 -27.07
CA TYR A 80 10.19 14.92 -25.80
C TYR A 80 10.75 15.82 -24.71
N LYS A 81 9.86 16.47 -23.99
CA LYS A 81 10.17 17.32 -22.83
C LYS A 81 9.82 16.55 -21.56
N PRO A 82 10.80 16.38 -20.64
CA PRO A 82 10.60 15.79 -19.32
C PRO A 82 9.34 16.29 -18.61
N ASN A 83 8.45 15.38 -18.25
CA ASN A 83 7.20 15.65 -17.56
C ASN A 83 7.34 15.54 -16.04
N LEU A 84 7.95 16.57 -15.44
CA LEU A 84 8.17 16.63 -13.99
C LEU A 84 6.92 17.00 -13.19
N GLN A 85 5.79 17.28 -13.85
CA GLN A 85 4.52 17.62 -13.20
C GLN A 85 3.66 16.39 -12.89
N ASN A 86 3.97 15.25 -13.50
CA ASN A 86 3.25 13.99 -13.30
C ASN A 86 3.76 13.18 -12.10
N GLY A 87 4.75 13.70 -11.36
CA GLY A 87 5.26 13.10 -10.13
C GLY A 87 4.38 13.45 -8.93
N SER A 88 3.18 12.91 -8.85
CA SER A 88 2.41 13.01 -7.61
C SER A 88 3.03 12.13 -6.54
N VAL A 89 3.82 12.75 -5.66
CA VAL A 89 3.77 12.42 -4.24
C VAL A 89 3.51 13.74 -3.53
N VAL A 90 2.34 13.87 -2.94
CA VAL A 90 2.14 14.78 -1.81
C VAL A 90 1.68 13.88 -0.69
N MET A 91 2.63 13.18 -0.06
CA MET A 91 2.41 12.62 1.27
C MET A 91 2.63 13.75 2.29
N ALA A 92 1.96 14.87 2.07
CA ALA A 92 1.62 15.75 3.17
C ALA A 92 0.37 15.13 3.77
N ASP A 93 0.44 14.75 5.04
CA ASP A 93 -0.73 14.47 5.88
C ASP A 93 -1.58 15.74 5.84
N ASP A 94 -2.46 15.86 4.84
CA ASP A 94 -3.36 16.98 4.69
C ASP A 94 -4.25 16.95 5.94
N GLU A 95 -4.04 17.92 6.83
CA GLU A 95 -4.79 18.00 8.08
C GLU A 95 -6.31 18.08 7.82
N ASP A 96 -6.71 18.46 6.60
CA ASP A 96 -8.10 18.55 6.16
C ASP A 96 -8.60 17.29 5.41
N ALA A 97 -7.75 16.33 5.05
CA ALA A 97 -8.17 15.08 4.39
C ALA A 97 -8.94 14.16 5.35
N VAL A 98 -9.97 13.48 4.84
CA VAL A 98 -10.73 12.52 5.65
C VAL A 98 -9.84 11.33 6.06
N LYS A 99 -9.42 11.31 7.32
CA LYS A 99 -8.60 10.23 7.89
C LYS A 99 -9.40 8.94 8.02
N TRP A 100 -8.87 7.83 7.54
CA TRP A 100 -9.49 6.51 7.63
C TRP A 100 -9.49 6.00 9.09
N GLU A 101 -10.65 5.95 9.73
CA GLU A 101 -10.77 5.61 11.16
C GLU A 101 -11.71 4.42 11.45
N PRO A 102 -11.47 3.23 10.89
CA PRO A 102 -12.38 2.06 10.96
C PRO A 102 -12.54 1.48 12.38
N ASP A 103 -11.71 1.94 13.33
CA ASP A 103 -11.77 1.56 14.74
C ASP A 103 -12.55 2.57 15.60
N LYS A 104 -13.04 3.67 15.01
CA LYS A 104 -13.87 4.65 15.73
C LYS A 104 -15.33 4.36 15.49
N LYS A 105 -16.10 4.30 16.59
CA LYS A 105 -17.55 4.13 16.51
C LYS A 105 -18.23 5.17 15.64
N ASP A 106 -17.93 6.45 15.84
CA ASP A 106 -18.55 7.55 15.07
C ASP A 106 -18.24 7.45 13.57
N TRP A 107 -17.08 6.89 13.20
CA TRP A 107 -16.72 6.59 11.81
C TRP A 107 -17.57 5.46 11.24
N VAL A 108 -17.63 4.32 11.95
CA VAL A 108 -18.37 3.13 11.52
C VAL A 108 -19.87 3.42 11.43
N GLU A 109 -20.42 4.23 12.34
CA GLU A 109 -21.82 4.68 12.27
C GLU A 109 -22.13 5.49 11.01
N LYS A 110 -21.13 6.18 10.45
CA LYS A 110 -21.29 7.04 9.28
C LYS A 110 -20.99 6.33 7.96
N TYR A 111 -19.97 5.49 7.95
CA TYR A 111 -19.41 4.93 6.70
C TYR A 111 -19.43 3.40 6.65
N GLY A 112 -19.69 2.71 7.76
CA GLY A 112 -19.60 1.25 7.81
C GLY A 112 -18.17 0.77 7.51
N TYR A 113 -18.00 -0.05 6.47
CA TYR A 113 -16.70 -0.44 5.92
C TYR A 113 -16.20 0.50 4.83
N GLY A 114 -16.94 1.56 4.48
CA GLY A 114 -16.62 2.49 3.41
C GLY A 114 -16.84 1.95 1.99
N ILE A 115 -17.58 0.85 1.84
CA ILE A 115 -17.84 0.20 0.55
C ILE A 115 -18.98 0.92 -0.18
N VAL A 116 -20.14 1.06 0.46
CA VAL A 116 -21.29 1.80 -0.11
C VAL A 116 -21.17 3.28 0.21
N ASN A 117 -20.92 3.60 1.48
CA ASN A 117 -20.78 4.97 1.96
C ASN A 117 -19.30 5.33 2.05
N ASN A 118 -18.66 5.53 0.90
CA ASN A 118 -17.25 5.86 0.85
C ASN A 118 -17.01 7.35 1.24
N PRO A 119 -16.19 7.63 2.27
CA PRO A 119 -15.86 9.00 2.69
C PRO A 119 -15.20 9.85 1.60
N TYR A 120 -14.47 9.21 0.69
CA TYR A 120 -13.72 9.86 -0.39
C TYR A 120 -14.59 10.22 -1.60
N ASN A 121 -15.82 9.68 -1.69
CA ASN A 121 -16.75 10.07 -2.76
C ASN A 121 -17.20 11.54 -2.66
N ALA A 122 -17.13 12.14 -1.47
CA ALA A 122 -17.40 13.57 -1.27
C ALA A 122 -16.20 14.46 -1.68
N GLU A 123 -14.99 13.91 -1.67
CA GLU A 123 -13.74 14.56 -2.08
C GLU A 123 -13.42 14.34 -3.58
N GLY A 124 -14.29 13.64 -4.32
CA GLY A 124 -14.20 13.54 -5.78
C GLY A 124 -14.29 14.88 -6.53
N ALA A 125 -14.53 15.99 -5.83
CA ALA A 125 -14.08 17.30 -6.29
C ALA A 125 -12.57 17.38 -6.08
N SER A 126 -11.84 16.85 -7.08
CA SER A 126 -10.43 17.14 -7.37
C SER A 126 -9.97 18.33 -6.54
N THR A 127 -9.08 18.12 -5.57
CA THR A 127 -8.28 19.21 -5.03
C THR A 127 -7.85 20.02 -6.24
N PRO A 128 -8.09 21.35 -6.31
CA PRO A 128 -7.60 22.16 -7.41
C PRO A 128 -6.07 22.21 -7.27
N GLY A 129 -5.43 21.09 -7.59
CA GLY A 129 -4.04 21.04 -7.98
C GLY A 129 -3.90 21.91 -9.21
N GLU A 130 -2.70 22.46 -9.36
CA GLU A 130 -2.34 23.25 -10.52
C GLU A 130 -2.82 22.53 -11.80
N GLU A 131 -3.50 23.27 -12.68
CA GLU A 131 -3.99 22.74 -13.95
C GLU A 131 -2.83 22.02 -14.63
N TYR A 132 -2.95 20.70 -14.79
CA TYR A 132 -1.90 19.89 -15.39
C TYR A 132 -1.67 20.37 -16.83
N VAL A 133 -0.46 20.82 -17.12
CA VAL A 133 -0.06 21.26 -18.46
C VAL A 133 0.95 20.26 -18.99
N ASP A 134 0.53 19.40 -19.92
CA ASP A 134 1.47 18.51 -20.59
C ASP A 134 2.53 19.34 -21.37
N PRO A 135 3.83 19.24 -21.01
CA PRO A 135 4.87 19.99 -21.69
C PRO A 135 5.06 19.60 -23.17
N ASN A 136 4.57 18.42 -23.57
CA ASN A 136 4.65 17.89 -24.92
C ASN A 136 3.45 18.25 -25.79
N GLN A 137 2.38 18.83 -25.22
CA GLN A 137 1.12 19.09 -25.95
C GLN A 137 1.33 19.93 -27.22
N GLU A 138 2.13 21.00 -27.15
CA GLU A 138 2.40 21.86 -28.32
C GLU A 138 3.11 21.10 -29.45
N TYR A 139 4.02 20.18 -29.10
CA TYR A 139 4.69 19.34 -30.08
C TYR A 139 3.72 18.31 -30.67
N LEU A 140 2.94 17.63 -29.83
CA LEU A 140 1.91 16.67 -30.25
C LEU A 140 0.87 17.28 -31.19
N ASP A 141 0.45 18.51 -30.93
CA ASP A 141 -0.49 19.25 -31.77
C ASP A 141 0.10 19.64 -33.14
N SER A 142 1.43 19.67 -33.25
CA SER A 142 2.13 19.94 -34.51
C SER A 142 2.27 18.70 -35.41
N LEU A 143 2.09 17.50 -34.84
CA LEU A 143 2.23 16.23 -35.54
C LEU A 143 0.95 15.87 -36.31
N SER A 144 1.10 15.16 -37.43
CA SER A 144 -0.03 14.46 -38.05
C SER A 144 -0.52 13.30 -37.17
N GLU A 145 -1.73 12.81 -37.42
CA GLU A 145 -2.30 11.68 -36.67
C GLU A 145 -1.38 10.46 -36.67
N SER A 146 -0.79 10.12 -37.82
CA SER A 146 0.16 9.00 -37.94
C SER A 146 1.47 9.24 -37.19
N GLU A 147 1.97 10.49 -37.18
CA GLU A 147 3.18 10.83 -36.43
C GLU A 147 2.93 10.84 -34.92
N ARG A 148 1.73 11.24 -34.50
CA ARG A 148 1.30 11.19 -33.10
C ARG A 148 1.14 9.75 -32.61
N THR A 149 0.59 8.85 -33.43
CA THR A 149 0.56 7.41 -33.12
C THR A 149 1.98 6.87 -32.96
N ALA A 150 2.87 7.14 -33.90
CA ALA A 150 4.26 6.71 -33.81
C ALA A 150 4.98 7.28 -32.57
N PHE A 151 4.68 8.52 -32.17
CA PHE A 151 5.17 9.11 -30.93
C PHE A 151 4.74 8.28 -29.71
N TYR A 152 3.44 7.97 -29.59
CA TYR A 152 2.93 7.23 -28.43
C TYR A 152 3.43 5.79 -28.40
N GLU A 153 3.49 5.10 -29.54
CA GLU A 153 4.03 3.74 -29.64
C GLU A 153 5.52 3.71 -29.27
N THR A 154 6.28 4.72 -29.68
CA THR A 154 7.70 4.84 -29.31
C THR A 154 7.87 5.17 -27.83
N ALA A 155 7.02 6.05 -27.29
CA ALA A 155 7.07 6.47 -25.90
C ALA A 155 6.68 5.34 -24.94
N TYR A 156 5.58 4.65 -25.20
CA TYR A 156 4.91 3.79 -24.22
C TYR A 156 4.78 2.33 -24.67
N GLY A 157 5.26 1.99 -25.87
CA GLY A 157 5.07 0.67 -26.47
C GLY A 157 3.80 0.58 -27.31
N VAL A 158 3.72 -0.48 -28.11
CA VAL A 158 2.52 -0.80 -28.88
C VAL A 158 1.50 -1.40 -27.91
N PRO A 159 0.25 -0.91 -27.88
CA PRO A 159 -0.80 -1.52 -27.07
C PRO A 159 -0.96 -3.01 -27.45
N PRO A 160 -1.09 -3.94 -26.47
CA PRO A 160 -1.23 -5.36 -26.77
C PRO A 160 -2.48 -5.62 -27.61
N GLU A 161 -2.36 -6.53 -28.58
CA GLU A 161 -3.51 -6.99 -29.37
C GLU A 161 -4.39 -7.95 -28.55
N GLU A 162 -5.65 -8.14 -28.98
CA GLU A 162 -6.64 -8.93 -28.25
C GLU A 162 -6.21 -10.41 -28.05
N ASP A 163 -5.35 -10.93 -28.93
CA ASP A 163 -4.79 -12.28 -28.85
C ASP A 163 -3.53 -12.39 -27.96
N GLU A 164 -2.99 -11.26 -27.48
CA GLU A 164 -1.88 -11.19 -26.52
C GLU A 164 -2.38 -11.05 -25.07
N LEU A 165 -3.69 -10.89 -24.89
CA LEU A 165 -4.34 -10.85 -23.58
C LEU A 165 -4.64 -12.28 -23.08
N ASN A 166 -4.37 -12.50 -21.80
CA ASN A 166 -4.80 -13.68 -21.05
C ASN A 166 -6.33 -13.69 -20.90
N GLU A 167 -6.90 -14.84 -20.49
CA GLU A 167 -8.35 -15.00 -20.29
C GLU A 167 -8.94 -14.03 -19.25
N ASP A 168 -8.12 -13.47 -18.35
CA ASP A 168 -8.49 -12.47 -17.35
C ASP A 168 -8.26 -11.01 -17.82
N GLY A 169 -7.85 -10.82 -19.07
CA GLY A 169 -7.53 -9.50 -19.65
C GLY A 169 -6.16 -8.95 -19.25
N SER A 170 -5.34 -9.70 -18.51
CA SER A 170 -3.95 -9.33 -18.23
C SER A 170 -3.04 -9.64 -19.43
N TYR A 171 -1.88 -8.98 -19.52
CA TYR A 171 -0.83 -9.36 -20.47
C TYR A 171 0.49 -9.55 -19.73
N GLU A 172 1.37 -10.40 -20.25
CA GLU A 172 2.70 -10.56 -19.67
C GLU A 172 3.53 -9.32 -20.00
N TYR A 173 3.84 -8.52 -18.98
CA TYR A 173 4.60 -7.28 -19.15
C TYR A 173 6.06 -7.59 -19.56
N ASN A 174 6.51 -6.94 -20.64
CA ASN A 174 7.91 -6.92 -21.05
C ASN A 174 8.38 -5.47 -21.22
N TRP A 175 9.45 -5.10 -20.51
CA TRP A 175 9.99 -3.74 -20.57
C TRP A 175 10.58 -3.41 -21.96
N GLU A 176 11.06 -4.42 -22.69
CA GLU A 176 11.61 -4.26 -24.05
C GLU A 176 10.53 -3.82 -25.06
N ASP A 177 9.27 -4.20 -24.81
CA ASP A 177 8.13 -3.89 -25.66
C ASP A 177 7.37 -2.63 -25.21
N SER A 178 7.73 -2.07 -24.04
CA SER A 178 7.07 -0.92 -23.41
C SER A 178 7.66 0.44 -23.82
N GLY A 179 8.31 0.48 -24.99
CA GLY A 179 8.89 1.70 -25.57
C GLY A 179 9.97 2.36 -24.71
N CYS A 180 10.14 3.67 -24.92
CA CYS A 180 11.12 4.48 -24.19
C CYS A 180 10.82 4.56 -22.68
N GLN A 181 9.56 4.45 -22.26
CA GLN A 181 9.16 4.42 -20.86
C GLN A 181 9.69 3.14 -20.19
N GLY A 182 9.44 1.98 -20.80
CA GLY A 182 9.93 0.69 -20.32
C GLY A 182 11.46 0.66 -20.25
N TRP A 183 12.14 1.16 -21.28
CA TRP A 183 13.60 1.27 -21.27
C TRP A 183 14.10 2.20 -20.15
N ALA A 184 13.54 3.40 -20.00
CA ALA A 184 13.95 4.34 -18.95
C ALA A 184 13.70 3.77 -17.54
N GLN A 185 12.59 3.06 -17.34
CA GLN A 185 12.31 2.32 -16.11
C GLN A 185 13.33 1.20 -15.86
N HIS A 186 13.68 0.43 -16.90
CA HIS A 186 14.64 -0.66 -16.79
C HIS A 186 16.05 -0.17 -16.44
N GLU A 187 16.51 0.91 -17.06
CA GLU A 187 17.80 1.53 -16.74
C GLU A 187 17.87 2.02 -15.29
N LEU A 188 16.74 2.47 -14.72
CA LEU A 188 16.65 2.82 -13.29
C LEU A 188 16.44 1.62 -12.37
N GLN A 189 15.76 0.56 -12.82
CA GLN A 189 15.60 -0.68 -12.05
C GLN A 189 16.95 -1.33 -11.73
N GLY A 190 17.96 -1.13 -12.58
CA GLY A 190 19.34 -1.53 -12.29
C GLY A 190 19.94 -0.91 -11.02
N ASP A 191 19.35 0.19 -10.54
CA ASP A 191 19.77 0.87 -9.31
C ASP A 191 18.97 0.40 -8.08
N ASP A 192 17.79 -0.24 -8.23
CA ASP A 192 16.97 -0.76 -7.12
C ASP A 192 17.47 -2.15 -6.67
N PRO A 193 18.09 -2.26 -5.48
CA PRO A 193 18.57 -3.54 -4.99
C PRO A 193 17.46 -4.57 -4.87
N TRP A 194 16.22 -4.16 -4.58
CA TRP A 194 15.10 -5.08 -4.40
C TRP A 194 14.79 -5.85 -5.68
N GLN A 195 14.96 -5.26 -6.85
CA GLN A 195 14.70 -5.91 -8.14
C GLN A 195 15.84 -6.78 -8.65
N SER A 196 17.04 -6.65 -8.08
CA SER A 196 18.21 -7.42 -8.53
C SER A 196 18.02 -8.94 -8.41
N ASP A 197 18.66 -9.69 -9.31
CA ASP A 197 18.65 -11.16 -9.30
C ASP A 197 19.20 -11.75 -7.99
N GLU A 198 20.08 -11.01 -7.30
CA GLU A 198 20.68 -11.40 -6.02
C GLU A 198 19.61 -11.68 -4.94
N PHE A 199 18.51 -10.93 -4.93
CA PHE A 199 17.46 -11.05 -3.92
C PHE A 199 16.20 -11.76 -4.40
N ALA A 200 16.21 -12.40 -5.58
CA ALA A 200 15.04 -13.09 -6.13
C ALA A 200 14.45 -14.14 -5.16
N ASP A 201 15.31 -14.94 -4.53
CA ASP A 201 14.91 -15.94 -3.52
C ASP A 201 14.29 -15.30 -2.28
N LEU A 202 14.81 -14.15 -1.82
CA LEU A 202 14.23 -13.41 -0.70
C LEU A 202 12.85 -12.85 -1.05
N ARG A 203 12.65 -12.35 -2.28
CA ARG A 203 11.34 -11.88 -2.77
C ARG A 203 10.29 -13.00 -2.79
N GLU A 204 10.67 -14.18 -3.28
CA GLU A 204 9.79 -15.36 -3.32
C GLU A 204 9.36 -15.76 -1.91
N LYS A 205 10.31 -15.88 -0.97
CA LYS A 205 10.00 -16.21 0.42
C LYS A 205 9.15 -15.15 1.11
N MET A 206 9.38 -13.86 0.83
CA MET A 206 8.50 -12.80 1.36
C MET A 206 7.08 -12.91 0.81
N THR A 207 6.94 -13.23 -0.48
CA THR A 207 5.64 -13.45 -1.11
C THR A 207 4.93 -14.65 -0.46
N GLU A 208 5.66 -15.73 -0.19
CA GLU A 208 5.15 -16.88 0.56
C GLU A 208 4.73 -16.50 1.99
N LEU A 209 5.53 -15.72 2.72
CA LEU A 209 5.20 -15.25 4.06
C LEU A 209 3.85 -14.52 4.07
N TRP A 210 3.66 -13.55 3.17
CA TRP A 210 2.45 -12.73 3.14
C TRP A 210 1.23 -13.53 2.69
N SER A 211 1.36 -14.32 1.63
CA SER A 211 0.25 -15.12 1.08
C SER A 211 -0.22 -16.22 2.03
N THR A 212 0.66 -16.78 2.86
CA THR A 212 0.33 -17.86 3.81
C THR A 212 0.12 -17.38 5.24
N SER A 213 0.34 -16.10 5.54
CA SER A 213 0.23 -15.53 6.90
C SER A 213 -1.13 -15.84 7.56
N GLN A 214 -2.23 -15.67 6.83
CA GLN A 214 -3.59 -15.91 7.30
C GLN A 214 -3.90 -17.39 7.61
N ASP A 215 -3.09 -18.30 7.09
CA ASP A 215 -3.21 -19.73 7.37
C ASP A 215 -2.64 -20.15 8.73
N ALA A 216 -1.91 -19.25 9.41
CA ALA A 216 -1.31 -19.53 10.70
C ALA A 216 -2.38 -19.99 11.72
N PRO A 217 -2.10 -21.04 12.51
CA PRO A 217 -3.04 -21.53 13.53
C PRO A 217 -3.51 -20.46 14.50
N GLU A 218 -2.67 -19.48 14.79
CA GLU A 218 -2.95 -18.34 15.67
C GLU A 218 -3.99 -17.41 15.05
N TYR A 219 -3.90 -17.10 13.75
CA TYR A 219 -4.91 -16.33 13.02
C TYR A 219 -6.23 -17.09 12.97
N LYS A 220 -6.21 -18.39 12.64
CA LYS A 220 -7.41 -19.26 12.66
C LYS A 220 -8.09 -19.24 14.03
N LYS A 221 -7.32 -19.27 15.12
CA LYS A 221 -7.85 -19.18 16.48
C LYS A 221 -8.39 -17.79 16.81
N LEU A 222 -7.77 -16.72 16.32
CA LEU A 222 -8.28 -15.35 16.50
C LEU A 222 -9.61 -15.16 15.74
N ASN A 223 -9.64 -15.56 14.47
CA ASN A 223 -10.81 -15.55 13.62
C ASN A 223 -11.98 -16.36 14.19
N SER A 224 -11.72 -17.54 14.77
CA SER A 224 -12.76 -18.31 15.46
C SER A 224 -13.38 -17.57 16.65
N ARG A 225 -12.57 -16.88 17.47
CA ARG A 225 -13.12 -16.08 18.60
C ARG A 225 -13.94 -14.90 18.12
N TRP A 226 -13.50 -14.26 17.04
CA TRP A 226 -14.24 -13.17 16.41
C TRP A 226 -15.55 -13.67 15.80
N ALA A 227 -15.53 -14.79 15.08
CA ALA A 227 -16.71 -15.40 14.46
C ALA A 227 -17.76 -15.82 15.50
N ASP A 228 -17.33 -16.41 16.63
CA ASP A 228 -18.22 -16.72 17.74
C ASP A 228 -18.90 -15.46 18.29
N CYS A 229 -18.16 -14.34 18.39
CA CYS A 229 -18.72 -13.05 18.79
C CYS A 229 -19.72 -12.51 17.77
N MET A 230 -19.43 -12.60 16.48
CA MET A 230 -20.35 -12.16 15.41
C MET A 230 -21.66 -12.94 15.45
N ALA A 231 -21.57 -14.26 15.62
CA ALA A 231 -22.74 -15.13 15.77
C ALA A 231 -23.58 -14.77 17.00
N ASP A 232 -22.94 -14.52 18.15
CA ASP A 232 -23.61 -14.00 19.36
C ASP A 232 -24.23 -12.61 19.14
N GLY A 233 -23.62 -11.80 18.27
CA GLY A 233 -24.07 -10.47 17.85
C GLY A 233 -25.23 -10.49 16.83
N GLY A 234 -25.64 -11.67 16.36
CA GLY A 234 -26.73 -11.83 15.40
C GLY A 234 -26.29 -11.95 13.94
N GLU A 235 -24.98 -11.99 13.68
CA GLU A 235 -24.37 -12.10 12.34
C GLU A 235 -23.58 -13.41 12.18
N PRO A 236 -24.25 -14.59 12.18
CA PRO A 236 -23.58 -15.87 12.01
C PRO A 236 -23.18 -16.13 10.54
N GLY A 237 -22.23 -17.03 10.34
CA GLY A 237 -21.87 -17.53 9.00
C GLY A 237 -20.50 -17.09 8.49
N PHE A 238 -19.84 -16.18 9.20
CA PHE A 238 -18.46 -15.78 8.94
C PHE A 238 -17.47 -16.68 9.67
N THR A 239 -16.34 -16.93 9.06
CA THR A 239 -15.21 -17.71 9.60
C THR A 239 -13.95 -16.88 9.77
N ALA A 240 -13.84 -15.74 9.08
CA ALA A 240 -12.76 -14.77 9.22
C ALA A 240 -13.28 -13.33 9.12
N GLN A 241 -12.56 -12.38 9.74
CA GLN A 241 -13.01 -10.97 9.79
C GLN A 241 -13.18 -10.35 8.41
N THR A 242 -12.28 -10.67 7.49
CA THR A 242 -12.29 -10.17 6.10
C THR A 242 -13.55 -10.58 5.33
N GLU A 243 -14.17 -11.72 5.67
CA GLU A 243 -15.39 -12.20 5.01
C GLU A 243 -16.60 -11.29 5.27
N ALA A 244 -16.64 -10.57 6.39
CA ALA A 244 -17.73 -9.64 6.68
C ALA A 244 -17.71 -8.46 5.69
N GLN A 245 -16.54 -7.86 5.49
CA GLN A 245 -16.35 -6.80 4.49
C GLN A 245 -16.57 -7.34 3.07
N GLN A 246 -16.01 -8.51 2.75
CA GLN A 246 -16.18 -9.15 1.43
C GLN A 246 -17.66 -9.38 1.10
N SER A 247 -18.48 -9.77 2.08
CA SER A 247 -19.90 -10.02 1.86
C SER A 247 -20.68 -8.78 1.37
N ILE A 248 -20.25 -7.59 1.79
CA ILE A 248 -20.83 -6.32 1.32
C ILE A 248 -20.29 -5.97 -0.07
N SER A 249 -18.98 -6.15 -0.29
CA SER A 249 -18.38 -5.95 -1.62
C SER A 249 -19.03 -6.85 -2.68
N ASP A 250 -19.20 -8.14 -2.39
CA ASP A 250 -19.87 -9.08 -3.30
C ASP A 250 -21.33 -8.70 -3.58
N ALA A 251 -22.03 -8.18 -2.58
CA ALA A 251 -23.42 -7.72 -2.75
C ALA A 251 -23.48 -6.45 -3.60
N GLN A 252 -22.55 -5.52 -3.40
CA GLN A 252 -22.41 -4.31 -4.22
C GLN A 252 -22.10 -4.68 -5.67
N ASN A 253 -21.09 -5.54 -5.90
CA ASN A 253 -20.70 -6.00 -7.23
C ASN A 253 -21.89 -6.62 -7.97
N LYS A 254 -22.71 -7.46 -7.31
CA LYS A 254 -23.93 -8.02 -7.91
C LYS A 254 -24.96 -6.97 -8.33
N LEU A 255 -25.08 -5.86 -7.60
CA LEU A 255 -25.97 -4.74 -7.98
C LEU A 255 -25.44 -4.03 -9.23
N TYR A 256 -24.12 -3.84 -9.32
CA TYR A 256 -23.48 -3.27 -10.50
C TYR A 256 -23.58 -4.21 -11.71
N GLU A 257 -23.25 -5.50 -11.55
CA GLU A 257 -23.39 -6.53 -12.59
C GLU A 257 -24.84 -6.64 -13.11
N SER A 258 -25.83 -6.53 -12.22
CA SER A 258 -27.25 -6.58 -12.62
C SER A 258 -27.66 -5.39 -13.49
N ALA A 259 -27.00 -4.25 -13.35
CA ALA A 259 -27.31 -3.02 -14.07
C ALA A 259 -26.49 -2.84 -15.35
N TYR A 260 -25.19 -3.17 -15.29
CA TYR A 260 -24.24 -2.98 -16.37
C TYR A 260 -23.87 -4.27 -17.12
N GLY A 261 -24.39 -5.42 -16.70
CA GLY A 261 -24.00 -6.73 -17.22
C GLY A 261 -22.70 -7.25 -16.58
N ASP A 262 -22.38 -8.50 -16.85
CA ASP A 262 -21.15 -9.19 -16.43
C ASP A 262 -19.95 -8.88 -17.36
N GLY A 263 -20.05 -7.80 -18.16
CA GLY A 263 -19.07 -7.46 -19.20
C GLY A 263 -19.18 -8.28 -20.50
N THR A 264 -20.02 -9.32 -20.55
CA THR A 264 -20.17 -10.15 -21.76
C THR A 264 -21.27 -9.67 -22.71
N THR A 265 -22.12 -8.77 -22.26
CA THR A 265 -23.19 -8.15 -23.04
C THR A 265 -23.00 -6.63 -23.03
N GLU A 266 -22.90 -6.02 -24.21
CA GLU A 266 -22.76 -4.57 -24.35
C GLU A 266 -24.06 -3.88 -23.86
N VAL A 267 -23.95 -3.10 -22.79
CA VAL A 267 -25.05 -2.31 -22.24
C VAL A 267 -24.81 -0.84 -22.53
N ASP A 268 -25.78 -0.16 -23.13
CA ASP A 268 -25.70 1.29 -23.39
C ASP A 268 -25.72 2.06 -22.05
N PRO A 269 -24.61 2.71 -21.65
CA PRO A 269 -24.51 3.40 -20.36
C PRO A 269 -25.52 4.54 -20.21
N ALA A 270 -26.01 5.11 -21.32
CA ALA A 270 -27.01 6.17 -21.30
C ALA A 270 -28.41 5.68 -20.93
N THR A 271 -28.63 4.36 -20.92
CA THR A 271 -29.93 3.73 -20.63
C THR A 271 -30.01 3.07 -19.26
N VAL A 272 -28.88 2.96 -18.56
CA VAL A 272 -28.79 2.33 -17.24
C VAL A 272 -28.94 3.38 -16.15
N GLU A 273 -29.87 3.18 -15.23
CA GLU A 273 -29.92 3.98 -14.01
C GLU A 273 -28.75 3.61 -13.10
N ASP A 274 -28.00 4.62 -12.68
CA ASP A 274 -26.85 4.49 -11.79
C ASP A 274 -27.22 3.70 -10.50
N PRO A 275 -26.70 2.47 -10.31
CA PRO A 275 -27.02 1.61 -9.18
C PRO A 275 -26.68 2.24 -7.85
N SER A 276 -25.71 3.17 -7.79
CA SER A 276 -25.35 3.86 -6.55
C SER A 276 -26.50 4.69 -5.97
N LYS A 277 -27.47 5.07 -6.80
CA LYS A 277 -28.66 5.84 -6.43
C LYS A 277 -29.89 4.98 -6.18
N SER A 278 -29.78 3.66 -6.35
CA SER A 278 -30.90 2.73 -6.23
C SER A 278 -31.37 2.56 -4.76
N PRO A 279 -32.66 2.26 -4.52
CA PRO A 279 -33.14 1.84 -3.21
C PRO A 279 -32.36 0.63 -2.64
N GLU A 280 -31.98 -0.30 -3.51
CA GLU A 280 -31.22 -1.51 -3.17
C GLU A 280 -29.81 -1.18 -2.66
N MET A 281 -29.13 -0.21 -3.28
CA MET A 281 -27.83 0.26 -2.78
C MET A 281 -27.97 0.95 -1.43
N LYS A 282 -29.04 1.73 -1.23
CA LYS A 282 -29.31 2.34 0.08
C LYS A 282 -29.55 1.29 1.17
N GLU A 283 -30.35 0.26 0.87
CA GLU A 283 -30.56 -0.87 1.79
C GLU A 283 -29.25 -1.61 2.08
N LEU A 284 -28.40 -1.80 1.07
CA LEU A 284 -27.07 -2.38 1.26
C LEU A 284 -26.19 -1.52 2.17
N GLY A 285 -26.21 -0.20 2.03
CA GLY A 285 -25.47 0.71 2.91
C GLY A 285 -25.97 0.67 4.37
N GLU A 286 -27.28 0.55 4.59
CA GLU A 286 -27.85 0.36 5.93
C GLU A 286 -27.42 -1.00 6.54
N LYS A 287 -27.39 -2.06 5.71
CA LYS A 287 -26.88 -3.38 6.10
C LYS A 287 -25.39 -3.36 6.41
N GLU A 288 -24.60 -2.67 5.60
CA GLU A 288 -23.16 -2.50 5.80
C GLU A 288 -22.87 -1.88 7.17
N ILE A 289 -23.54 -0.76 7.50
CA ILE A 289 -23.35 -0.08 8.79
C ILE A 289 -23.74 -1.01 9.95
N ALA A 290 -24.88 -1.71 9.85
CA ALA A 290 -25.32 -2.63 10.89
C ALA A 290 -24.30 -3.76 11.12
N LEU A 291 -23.81 -4.38 10.05
CA LEU A 291 -22.79 -5.43 10.11
C LEU A 291 -21.47 -4.91 10.67
N ALA A 292 -21.01 -3.74 10.20
CA ALA A 292 -19.75 -3.13 10.62
C ALA A 292 -19.77 -2.72 12.10
N LEU A 293 -20.92 -2.32 12.65
CA LEU A 293 -21.06 -2.01 14.09
C LEU A 293 -20.95 -3.27 14.95
N VAL A 294 -21.51 -4.40 14.51
CA VAL A 294 -21.33 -5.70 15.19
C VAL A 294 -19.87 -6.13 15.10
N ASP A 295 -19.27 -6.03 13.91
CA ASP A 295 -17.84 -6.31 13.69
C ASP A 295 -16.94 -5.46 14.59
N LEU A 296 -17.14 -4.15 14.65
CA LEU A 296 -16.38 -3.25 15.54
C LEU A 296 -16.43 -3.72 16.99
N GLY A 297 -17.63 -4.01 17.51
CA GLY A 297 -17.78 -4.51 18.87
C GLY A 297 -17.06 -5.84 19.09
N CYS A 298 -17.03 -6.72 18.08
CA CYS A 298 -16.30 -7.98 18.15
C CYS A 298 -14.79 -7.83 18.01
N ARG A 299 -14.31 -6.87 17.21
CA ARG A 299 -12.89 -6.51 17.12
C ARG A 299 -12.39 -5.95 18.44
N GLU A 300 -13.13 -5.04 19.06
CA GLU A 300 -12.83 -4.51 20.41
C GLU A 300 -12.82 -5.64 21.46
N LYS A 301 -13.86 -6.47 21.50
CA LYS A 301 -14.00 -7.56 22.50
C LYS A 301 -12.90 -8.61 22.40
N THR A 302 -12.43 -8.89 21.18
CA THR A 302 -11.37 -9.89 20.94
C THR A 302 -9.97 -9.30 20.89
N ASN A 303 -9.86 -7.97 21.02
CA ASN A 303 -8.63 -7.22 20.82
C ASN A 303 -7.99 -7.52 19.45
N TYR A 304 -8.84 -7.63 18.42
CA TYR A 304 -8.51 -8.25 17.13
C TYR A 304 -7.31 -7.59 16.46
N THR A 305 -7.28 -6.26 16.37
CA THR A 305 -6.19 -5.52 15.72
C THR A 305 -4.85 -5.80 16.41
N GLN A 306 -4.81 -5.68 17.74
CA GLN A 306 -3.59 -5.89 18.52
C GLN A 306 -3.13 -7.35 18.52
N GLU A 307 -4.05 -8.32 18.58
CA GLU A 307 -3.70 -9.72 18.48
C GLU A 307 -3.25 -10.10 17.06
N SER A 308 -3.83 -9.50 16.02
CA SER A 308 -3.40 -9.68 14.64
C SER A 308 -1.96 -9.19 14.44
N LEU A 309 -1.65 -7.98 14.92
CA LEU A 309 -0.28 -7.43 14.86
C LEU A 309 0.72 -8.32 15.61
N LYS A 310 0.37 -8.84 16.80
CA LYS A 310 1.24 -9.78 17.52
C LYS A 310 1.50 -11.06 16.73
N ILE A 311 0.48 -11.61 16.06
CA ILE A 311 0.62 -12.82 15.26
C ILE A 311 1.51 -12.53 14.05
N GLN A 312 1.23 -11.44 13.33
CA GLN A 312 2.05 -10.97 12.23
C GLN A 312 3.52 -10.82 12.65
N PHE A 313 3.79 -10.08 13.73
CA PHE A 313 5.17 -9.84 14.18
C PHE A 313 5.87 -11.13 14.62
N ALA A 314 5.15 -12.10 15.19
CA ALA A 314 5.73 -13.41 15.49
C ALA A 314 6.09 -14.22 14.22
N LEU A 315 5.29 -14.11 13.16
CA LEU A 315 5.60 -14.72 11.86
C LEU A 315 6.79 -14.02 11.20
N GLU A 316 6.84 -12.70 11.26
CA GLU A 316 7.96 -11.88 10.78
C GLU A 316 9.25 -12.18 11.55
N GLU A 317 9.23 -12.25 12.88
CA GLU A 317 10.40 -12.63 13.70
C GLU A 317 10.95 -13.99 13.31
N LYS A 318 10.07 -14.95 13.03
CA LYS A 318 10.47 -16.26 12.52
C LYS A 318 11.11 -16.14 11.14
N PHE A 319 10.47 -15.41 10.24
CA PHE A 319 10.99 -15.16 8.90
C PHE A 319 12.37 -14.50 8.94
N ILE A 320 12.54 -13.47 9.76
CA ILE A 320 13.81 -12.76 9.96
C ILE A 320 14.87 -13.72 10.47
N LYS A 321 14.55 -14.56 11.45
CA LYS A 321 15.50 -15.55 11.97
C LYS A 321 15.95 -16.53 10.89
N ASP A 322 15.03 -16.96 10.03
CA ASP A 322 15.30 -17.96 8.99
C ASP A 322 16.02 -17.36 7.76
N ASN A 323 15.87 -16.04 7.53
CA ASN A 323 16.41 -15.32 6.36
C ASN A 323 17.36 -14.17 6.72
N LYS A 324 17.93 -14.19 7.93
CA LYS A 324 18.69 -13.06 8.49
C LYS A 324 19.83 -12.57 7.58
N ALA A 325 20.60 -13.51 7.02
CA ALA A 325 21.74 -13.17 6.18
C ALA A 325 21.30 -12.46 4.89
N ASP A 326 20.23 -12.94 4.27
CA ASP A 326 19.69 -12.38 3.03
C ASP A 326 19.09 -10.98 3.28
N LEU A 327 18.40 -10.80 4.41
CA LEU A 327 17.87 -9.51 4.84
C LEU A 327 18.96 -8.49 5.19
N GLU A 328 20.04 -8.92 5.87
CA GLU A 328 21.20 -8.06 6.15
C GLU A 328 21.94 -7.67 4.87
N ALA A 329 22.08 -8.60 3.92
CA ALA A 329 22.66 -8.34 2.61
C ALA A 329 21.81 -7.35 1.81
N PHE A 330 20.49 -7.53 1.82
CA PHE A 330 19.55 -6.61 1.16
C PHE A 330 19.63 -5.20 1.73
N LYS A 331 19.55 -5.07 3.05
CA LYS A 331 19.69 -3.79 3.75
C LYS A 331 21.00 -3.10 3.38
N ALA A 332 22.12 -3.83 3.37
CA ALA A 332 23.42 -3.26 3.03
C ALA A 332 23.50 -2.82 1.55
N ALA A 333 22.82 -3.52 0.64
CA ALA A 333 22.74 -3.12 -0.77
C ALA A 333 21.87 -1.86 -0.93
N ALA A 334 20.70 -1.82 -0.28
CA ALA A 334 19.81 -0.66 -0.24
C ALA A 334 20.50 0.61 0.30
N GLU A 335 21.25 0.50 1.38
CA GLU A 335 22.03 1.60 1.96
C GLU A 335 23.18 2.09 1.05
N GLN A 336 23.64 1.28 0.10
CA GLN A 336 24.69 1.64 -0.86
C GLN A 336 24.15 2.26 -2.15
N SER A 337 22.89 1.99 -2.50
CA SER A 337 22.22 2.55 -3.67
C SER A 337 21.55 3.92 -3.42
N ASN A 338 21.35 4.30 -2.14
CA ASN A 338 20.80 5.58 -1.70
C ASN A 338 21.87 6.68 -1.53
#